data_AF-A0A835I9G6-F1
#
_entry.id   AF-A0A835I9G6-F1
#
_cell.length_a   1.000
_cell.length_b   1.000
_cell.length_c   1.000
_cell.angle_alpha   90.00
_cell.angle_beta   90.00
_cell.angle_gamma   90.00
#
_symmetry.space_group_name_H-M   'P 1'
#
loop_
_entity.id
_entity.type
_entity.pdbx_description
1 polymer ?
#
loop_
_entity_poly.entity_id
_entity_poly.type
_entity_poly.pdbx_seq_one_letter_code
_entity_poly.pdbx_strand_id
1 'polypeptide(L)'
;MVLFFHGAADAGRKFKTTFICWTAITQLTHHGMLFVPIGYTFGAGMFKMDSIRGGSPYGAGVYAGDGTREPSEIELALAEHQGKYMASIVKRLAQA
;
A
#
# COMPACT_ATOMS: atom_id res chain seq x y z
N MET A 1 -13.45 -0.72 7.02
CA MET A 1 -12.51 -0.81 5.88
C MET A 1 -11.18 -0.22 6.32
N VAL A 2 -10.03 -0.85 6.01
CA VAL A 2 -8.72 -0.31 6.44
C VAL A 2 -7.76 -0.12 5.27
N LEU A 3 -7.06 1.02 5.31
CA LEU A 3 -5.97 1.37 4.40
C LEU A 3 -4.63 1.14 5.10
N PHE A 4 -3.72 0.42 4.44
CA PHE A 4 -2.37 0.23 4.94
C PHE A 4 -1.37 1.03 4.13
N PHE A 5 -0.60 1.87 4.83
CA PHE A 5 0.60 2.53 4.33
C PHE A 5 1.82 1.95 5.05
N HIS A 6 2.88 1.63 4.31
CA HIS A 6 4.08 1.03 4.90
C HIS A 6 5.37 1.76 4.51
N GLY A 7 6.19 2.14 5.49
CA GLY A 7 7.56 2.60 5.27
C GLY A 7 8.56 1.43 5.32
N ALA A 8 9.48 1.32 4.36
CA ALA A 8 10.57 0.36 4.37
C ALA A 8 11.93 1.10 4.39
N ALA A 9 12.78 0.84 5.37
CA ALA A 9 14.12 1.47 5.44
C ALA A 9 15.18 0.78 4.54
N ASP A 10 14.95 -0.45 4.08
CA ASP A 10 15.82 -1.17 3.13
C ASP A 10 14.99 -1.81 1.99
N ALA A 11 15.58 -1.89 0.79
CA ALA A 11 14.92 -2.40 -0.42
C ALA A 11 14.57 -3.91 -0.34
N GLY A 12 15.26 -4.67 0.52
CA GLY A 12 15.02 -6.10 0.75
C GLY A 12 13.71 -6.38 1.49
N ARG A 13 13.08 -5.36 2.08
CA ARG A 13 11.82 -5.51 2.82
C ARG A 13 10.56 -5.60 1.98
N LYS A 14 10.58 -5.48 0.65
CA LYS A 14 9.38 -5.70 -0.20
C LYS A 14 8.70 -7.05 0.10
N PHE A 15 9.48 -8.11 0.32
CA PHE A 15 8.98 -9.43 0.74
C PHE A 15 8.49 -9.43 2.20
N LYS A 16 9.13 -8.67 3.10
CA LYS A 16 8.68 -8.50 4.49
C LYS A 16 7.40 -7.65 4.59
N THR A 17 7.12 -6.74 3.65
CA THR A 17 5.85 -5.98 3.60
C THR A 17 4.65 -6.89 3.37
N THR A 18 4.82 -7.98 2.62
CA THR A 18 3.82 -9.05 2.50
C THR A 18 3.55 -9.74 3.84
N PHE A 19 4.61 -10.04 4.61
CA PHE A 19 4.48 -10.59 5.97
C PHE A 19 3.79 -9.62 6.93
N ILE A 20 4.14 -8.33 6.89
CA ILE A 20 3.51 -7.29 7.74
C ILE A 20 2.02 -7.14 7.38
N CYS A 21 1.69 -7.12 6.09
CA CYS A 21 0.30 -7.14 5.66
C CYS A 21 -0.41 -8.40 6.18
N TRP A 22 0.21 -9.58 6.09
CA TRP A 22 -0.39 -10.81 6.59
C TRP A 22 -0.68 -10.77 8.10
N THR A 23 0.21 -10.20 8.91
CA THR A 23 -0.02 -10.06 10.36
C THR A 23 -1.06 -8.98 10.71
N ALA A 24 -1.16 -7.92 9.92
CA ALA A 24 -2.08 -6.83 10.21
C ALA A 24 -3.49 -7.13 9.69
N ILE A 25 -3.60 -7.80 8.53
CA ILE A 25 -4.87 -8.24 7.95
C ILE A 25 -5.58 -9.22 8.88
N THR A 26 -4.87 -10.17 9.50
CA THR A 26 -5.50 -11.14 10.42
C THR A 26 -6.10 -10.46 11.65
N GLN A 27 -5.37 -9.50 12.26
CA GLN A 27 -5.87 -8.74 13.41
C GLN A 27 -7.13 -7.94 13.08
N LEU A 28 -7.15 -7.30 11.91
CA LEU A 28 -8.31 -6.53 11.47
C LEU A 28 -9.50 -7.41 11.07
N THR A 29 -9.23 -8.56 10.45
CA THR A 29 -10.26 -9.54 10.08
C THR A 29 -10.96 -10.07 11.34
N HIS A 30 -10.22 -10.32 12.42
CA HIS A 30 -10.82 -10.70 13.71
C HIS A 30 -11.72 -9.61 14.31
N HIS A 31 -11.47 -8.34 14.02
CA HIS A 31 -12.35 -7.22 14.40
C HIS A 31 -13.51 -6.99 13.40
N GLY A 32 -13.69 -7.88 12.42
CA GLY A 32 -14.74 -7.76 11.40
C GLY A 32 -14.47 -6.67 10.37
N MET A 33 -13.24 -6.18 10.24
CA MET A 33 -12.91 -5.13 9.28
C MET A 33 -12.56 -5.72 7.92
N LEU A 34 -13.17 -5.18 6.87
CA LEU A 34 -12.87 -5.53 5.48
C LEU A 34 -11.52 -4.92 5.04
N PHE A 35 -10.65 -5.78 4.50
CA PHE A 35 -9.37 -5.41 3.89
C PHE A 35 -9.52 -5.29 2.37
N VAL A 36 -9.02 -4.18 1.80
CA VAL A 36 -9.09 -3.88 0.37
C VAL A 36 -7.67 -3.70 -0.19
N PRO A 37 -7.13 -4.70 -0.90
CA PRO A 37 -5.84 -4.56 -1.57
C PRO A 37 -5.97 -3.73 -2.85
N ILE A 38 -4.93 -2.95 -3.16
CA ILE A 38 -4.87 -2.16 -4.41
C ILE A 38 -4.54 -3.02 -5.64
N GLY A 39 -3.97 -4.21 -5.43
CA GLY A 39 -3.55 -5.11 -6.49
C GLY A 39 -2.56 -4.43 -7.44
N TYR A 40 -2.62 -4.80 -8.72
CA TYR A 40 -1.81 -4.17 -9.77
C TYR A 40 -2.51 -2.98 -10.48
N THR A 41 -3.55 -2.40 -9.87
CA THR A 41 -4.42 -1.39 -10.53
C THR A 41 -3.74 -0.05 -10.82
N PHE A 42 -2.62 0.25 -10.17
CA PHE A 42 -1.78 1.42 -10.47
C PHE A 42 -0.93 1.25 -11.76
N GLY A 43 -1.05 0.11 -12.44
CA GLY A 43 -0.59 -0.09 -13.82
C GLY A 43 0.93 0.06 -13.98
N ALA A 44 1.34 0.69 -15.10
CA ALA A 44 2.75 0.86 -15.46
C ALA A 44 3.61 1.52 -14.36
N GLY A 45 3.01 2.32 -13.47
CA GLY A 45 3.69 2.93 -12.33
C GLY A 45 4.24 1.91 -11.32
N MET A 46 3.71 0.69 -11.27
CA MET A 46 4.27 -0.40 -10.45
C MET A 46 5.38 -1.19 -11.13
N PHE A 47 5.50 -1.11 -12.46
CA PHE A 47 6.47 -1.90 -13.24
C PHE A 47 7.73 -1.12 -13.63
N LYS A 48 7.77 0.21 -13.47
CA LYS A 48 8.96 1.06 -13.74
C LYS A 48 10.15 0.77 -12.83
N MET A 49 11.20 0.10 -13.31
CA MET A 49 12.36 -0.32 -12.48
C MET A 49 13.44 0.77 -12.35
N ASP A 50 13.14 1.97 -12.81
CA ASP A 50 14.09 3.08 -12.98
C ASP A 50 14.58 3.67 -11.64
N SER A 51 13.85 3.44 -10.54
CA SER A 51 14.21 3.93 -9.20
C SER A 51 13.78 2.97 -8.09
N ILE A 52 14.55 2.97 -6.98
CA ILE A 52 14.19 2.25 -5.76
C ILE A 52 12.96 2.94 -5.15
N ARG A 53 11.89 2.16 -4.97
CA ARG A 53 10.59 2.63 -4.46
C ARG A 53 9.95 1.61 -3.54
N GLY A 54 9.17 2.09 -2.58
CA GLY A 54 8.29 1.29 -1.74
C GLY A 54 7.02 0.84 -2.46
N GLY A 55 6.19 0.05 -1.76
CA GLY A 55 4.89 -0.40 -2.26
C GLY A 55 4.87 -1.83 -2.82
N SER A 56 3.71 -2.47 -2.66
CA SER A 56 3.39 -3.82 -3.13
C SER A 56 1.90 -3.91 -3.51
N PRO A 57 1.44 -5.01 -4.12
CA PRO A 57 0.00 -5.19 -4.43
C PRO A 57 -0.92 -5.16 -3.20
N TYR A 58 -0.36 -5.33 -2.01
CA TYR A 58 -1.09 -5.30 -0.74
C TYR A 58 -1.29 -3.88 -0.19
N GLY A 59 -0.57 -2.88 -0.71
CA GLY A 59 -0.68 -1.49 -0.29
C GLY A 59 0.50 -0.62 -0.73
N ALA A 60 0.27 0.69 -0.77
CA ALA A 60 1.28 1.69 -1.01
C ALA A 60 2.29 1.71 0.14
N GLY A 61 3.51 2.08 -0.22
CA GLY A 61 4.56 2.21 0.75
C GLY A 61 5.68 3.09 0.24
N VAL A 62 6.45 3.62 1.18
CA VAL A 62 7.56 4.53 0.91
C VAL A 62 8.86 3.84 1.30
N TYR A 63 9.87 3.96 0.45
CA TYR A 63 11.23 3.58 0.81
C TYR A 63 11.92 4.75 1.55
N ALA A 64 12.14 4.57 2.85
CA ALA A 64 12.66 5.61 3.74
C ALA A 64 14.20 5.67 3.80
N GLY A 65 14.91 4.62 3.33
CA GLY A 65 16.37 4.56 3.45
C GLY A 65 16.84 4.65 4.91
N ASP A 66 17.76 5.57 5.18
CA ASP A 66 18.26 5.94 6.51
C ASP A 66 17.32 6.89 7.29
N GLY A 67 16.13 7.18 6.74
CA GLY A 67 15.15 8.10 7.31
C GLY A 67 15.26 9.54 6.80
N THR A 68 16.29 9.86 6.00
CA THR A 68 16.46 11.20 5.40
C THR A 68 15.79 11.34 4.03
N ARG A 69 15.39 10.22 3.41
CA ARG A 69 14.76 10.21 2.09
C ARG A 69 13.28 10.58 2.18
N GLU A 70 12.90 11.62 1.44
CA GLU A 70 11.50 11.97 1.27
C GLU A 70 10.77 11.02 0.29
N PRO A 71 9.44 10.86 0.43
CA PRO A 71 8.64 10.09 -0.51
C PRO A 71 8.79 10.64 -1.93
N SER A 72 9.08 9.76 -2.88
CA SER A 72 9.11 10.14 -4.30
C SER A 72 7.71 10.38 -4.84
N GLU A 73 7.59 11.17 -5.92
CA GLU A 73 6.30 11.48 -6.56
C GLU A 73 5.51 10.22 -6.95
N ILE A 74 6.19 9.14 -7.33
CA ILE A 74 5.56 7.87 -7.67
C ILE A 74 4.95 7.18 -6.43
N GLU A 75 5.63 7.25 -5.29
CA GLU A 75 5.14 6.69 -4.03
C GLU A 75 3.93 7.48 -3.50
N LEU A 76 3.95 8.80 -3.66
CA LEU A 76 2.82 9.68 -3.34
C LEU A 76 1.63 9.43 -4.27
N ALA A 77 1.86 9.31 -5.57
CA ALA A 77 0.82 8.98 -6.54
C ALA A 77 0.19 7.60 -6.28
N LEU A 78 0.99 6.61 -5.87
CA LEU A 78 0.50 5.29 -5.48
C LEU A 78 -0.36 5.37 -4.22
N ALA A 79 0.03 6.19 -3.24
CA ALA A 79 -0.74 6.42 -2.02
C ALA A 79 -2.08 7.11 -2.31
N GLU A 80 -2.09 8.10 -3.21
CA GLU A 80 -3.31 8.78 -3.64
C GLU A 80 -4.26 7.84 -4.38
N HIS A 81 -3.73 7.00 -5.28
CA HIS A 81 -4.49 5.99 -6.00
C HIS A 81 -5.13 4.98 -5.04
N GLN A 82 -4.37 4.53 -4.04
CA GLN A 82 -4.88 3.64 -2.99
C GLN A 82 -6.04 4.27 -2.22
N GLY A 83 -5.92 5.55 -1.82
CA GLY A 83 -6.98 6.28 -1.14
C GLY A 83 -8.24 6.40 -1.99
N LYS A 84 -8.11 6.79 -3.26
CA LYS A 84 -9.22 6.87 -4.22
C LYS A 84 -9.91 5.52 -4.43
N TYR A 85 -9.13 4.45 -4.58
CA TYR A 85 -9.65 3.11 -4.76
C TYR A 85 -10.46 2.64 -3.54
N MET A 86 -9.91 2.79 -2.33
CA MET A 86 -10.65 2.44 -1.10
C MET A 86 -11.92 3.27 -0.96
N ALA A 87 -11.86 4.59 -1.17
CA ALA A 87 -13.02 5.47 -1.06
C ALA A 87 -14.15 5.04 -2.02
N SER A 88 -13.81 4.62 -3.24
CA SER A 88 -14.79 4.11 -4.20
C SER A 88 -15.51 2.85 -3.72
N ILE A 89 -14.81 1.94 -3.05
CA ILE A 89 -15.38 0.70 -2.52
C ILE A 89 -16.20 0.99 -1.26
N VAL A 90 -15.71 1.84 -0.36
CA VAL A 90 -16.47 2.29 0.81
C VAL A 90 -17.79 2.92 0.38
N LYS A 91 -17.77 3.79 -0.65
CA LYS A 91 -18.99 4.41 -1.19
C LYS A 91 -19.98 3.36 -1.72
N ARG A 92 -19.50 2.33 -2.41
CA ARG A 92 -20.35 1.22 -2.89
C ARG A 92 -20.96 0.42 -1.74
N LEU A 93 -20.20 0.15 -0.69
CA LEU A 93 -20.69 -0.59 0.48
C LEU A 93 -21.63 0.23 1.36
N ALA A 94 -21.44 1.54 1.46
CA ALA A 94 -22.30 2.44 2.23
C ALA A 94 -23.66 2.70 1.55
N GLN A 95 -23.77 2.42 0.25
CA GLN A 95 -25.01 2.54 -0.53
C GLN A 95 -25.75 1.20 -0.68
N ALA A 96 -25.22 0.13 -0.09
CA ALA A 96 -25.81 -1.21 -0.10
C ALA A 96 -26.76 -1.42 1.08
#